data_AF-A0A8T2GKT5-F1
#
_entry.id   AF-A0A8T2GKT5-F1
#
_cell.length_a   1.000
_cell.length_b   1.000
_cell.length_c   1.000
_cell.angle_alpha   90.00
_cell.angle_beta   90.00
_cell.angle_gamma   90.00
#
_symmetry.space_group_name_H-M   'P 1'
#
loop_
_entity.id
_entity.type
_entity.pdbx_description
1 polymer ?
#
loop_
_entity_poly.entity_id
_entity_poly.type
_entity_poly.pdbx_seq_one_letter_code
_entity_poly.pdbx_strand_id
1 'polypeptide(L)'
;MMINAKKLMKMAKKWQQRAALHRKRISFQRSSVFTSSSSTVEKGCFVVYTADKIRFAFPISYLSNSVVQELLKISEEDFGLPTEGPITLPFDSAFLEYLVKLIQRRMDEDTEKALLLSISSARCSFQPQEQQCSTTQQLLVF
;
A
#
# COMPACT_ATOMS: atom_id res chain seq x y z
N MET A 1 -17.82 -40.89 -31.04
CA MET A 1 -16.45 -40.76 -31.59
C MET A 1 -15.48 -40.71 -30.41
N MET A 2 -14.67 -41.77 -30.18
CA MET A 2 -13.76 -41.86 -29.03
C MET A 2 -12.39 -41.25 -29.37
N ILE A 3 -11.86 -40.40 -28.49
CA ILE A 3 -10.52 -39.81 -28.67
C ILE A 3 -9.46 -40.91 -28.49
N ASN A 4 -8.63 -41.10 -29.51
CA ASN A 4 -7.53 -42.06 -29.49
C ASN A 4 -6.37 -41.57 -28.57
N ALA A 5 -5.79 -42.48 -27.78
CA ALA A 5 -4.68 -42.20 -26.87
C ALA A 5 -3.47 -41.49 -27.53
N LYS A 6 -3.17 -41.81 -28.80
CA LYS A 6 -2.09 -41.14 -29.56
C LYS A 6 -2.39 -39.66 -29.81
N LYS A 7 -3.67 -39.31 -29.98
CA LYS A 7 -4.12 -37.92 -30.14
C LYS A 7 -3.99 -37.16 -28.83
N LEU A 8 -4.35 -37.79 -27.71
CA LEU A 8 -4.20 -37.21 -26.37
C LEU A 8 -2.72 -36.92 -26.04
N MET A 9 -1.82 -37.87 -26.28
CA MET A 9 -0.39 -37.69 -26.05
C MET A 9 0.20 -36.57 -26.92
N LYS A 10 -0.24 -36.42 -28.18
CA LYS A 10 0.15 -35.28 -29.04
C LYS A 10 -0.35 -33.95 -28.49
N MET A 11 -1.57 -33.91 -27.98
CA MET A 11 -2.08 -32.70 -27.33
C MET A 11 -1.26 -32.38 -26.08
N ALA A 12 -1.05 -33.36 -25.18
CA ALA A 12 -0.28 -33.18 -23.96
C ALA A 12 1.12 -32.60 -24.22
N LYS A 13 1.83 -33.10 -25.25
CA LYS A 13 3.12 -32.54 -25.68
C LYS A 13 3.02 -31.08 -26.13
N LYS A 14 1.97 -30.70 -26.88
CA LYS A 14 1.73 -29.30 -27.29
C LYS A 14 1.41 -28.40 -26.10
N TRP A 15 0.64 -28.88 -25.12
CA TRP A 15 0.34 -28.15 -23.89
C TRP A 15 1.60 -27.93 -23.05
N GLN A 16 2.44 -28.96 -22.89
CA GLN A 16 3.72 -28.85 -22.19
C GLN A 16 4.66 -27.85 -22.87
N GLN A 17 4.76 -27.86 -24.20
CA GLN A 17 5.56 -26.89 -24.96
C GLN A 17 5.05 -25.45 -24.80
N ARG A 18 3.73 -25.24 -24.89
CA ARG A 18 3.12 -23.92 -24.66
C ARG A 18 3.34 -23.44 -23.22
N ALA A 19 3.16 -24.31 -22.22
CA ALA A 19 3.41 -23.97 -20.82
C ALA A 19 4.89 -23.65 -20.56
N ALA A 20 5.82 -24.41 -21.14
CA ALA A 20 7.26 -24.15 -21.03
C ALA A 20 7.67 -22.82 -21.70
N LEU A 21 7.06 -22.46 -22.83
CA LEU A 21 7.29 -21.18 -23.50
C LEU A 21 6.71 -20.00 -22.68
N HIS A 22 5.53 -20.18 -22.08
CA HIS A 22 4.93 -19.20 -21.17
C HIS A 22 5.74 -19.01 -19.88
N ARG A 23 6.47 -20.03 -19.39
CA ARG A 23 7.39 -19.86 -18.24
C ARG A 23 8.50 -18.84 -18.49
N LYS A 24 8.83 -18.52 -19.76
CA LYS A 24 9.80 -17.45 -20.11
C LYS A 24 9.17 -16.08 -20.38
N ARG A 25 7.84 -15.96 -20.40
CA ARG A 25 7.16 -14.71 -20.80
C ARG A 25 5.91 -14.44 -19.97
N ILE A 26 6.08 -14.47 -18.67
CA ILE A 26 5.29 -13.69 -17.72
C ILE A 26 6.23 -13.10 -16.67
N SER A 27 7.37 -12.56 -17.10
CA SER A 27 7.70 -11.26 -16.53
C SER A 27 6.58 -10.36 -17.03
N PHE A 28 5.51 -10.22 -16.22
CA PHE A 28 4.79 -8.96 -16.23
C PHE A 28 5.89 -7.92 -16.25
N GLN A 29 5.96 -7.15 -17.33
CA GLN A 29 6.78 -5.97 -17.37
C GLN A 29 6.13 -5.09 -16.30
N ARG A 30 6.56 -5.32 -15.06
CA ARG A 30 6.07 -4.66 -13.89
C ARG A 30 6.52 -3.25 -14.19
N SER A 31 5.57 -2.40 -14.59
CA SER A 31 5.68 -0.97 -14.37
C SER A 31 5.76 -0.81 -12.85
N SER A 32 6.90 -1.22 -12.32
CA SER A 32 7.33 -1.06 -10.96
C SER A 32 7.94 0.32 -10.98
N VAL A 33 7.05 1.30 -11.04
CA VAL A 33 7.37 2.65 -10.66
C VAL A 33 7.77 2.51 -9.18
N PHE A 34 9.08 2.33 -8.97
CA PHE A 34 9.81 2.09 -7.72
C PHE A 34 9.99 0.63 -7.24
N THR A 35 10.84 -0.13 -7.94
CA THR A 35 11.75 -1.09 -7.26
C THR A 35 13.18 -0.67 -7.55
N SER A 36 13.76 0.15 -6.67
CA SER A 36 15.19 0.42 -6.66
C SER A 36 15.92 -0.89 -6.33
N SER A 37 16.75 -1.30 -7.28
CA SER A 37 17.68 -2.43 -7.27
C SER A 37 18.40 -2.66 -5.93
N SER A 38 18.25 -3.85 -5.35
CA SER A 38 19.31 -4.49 -4.56
C SER A 38 19.07 -6.00 -4.51
N SER A 39 20.04 -6.74 -5.02
CA SER A 39 20.09 -8.19 -5.22
C SER A 39 20.40 -8.96 -3.94
N THR A 40 19.67 -8.73 -2.85
CA THR A 40 19.82 -9.47 -1.60
C THR A 40 18.48 -10.06 -1.21
N VAL A 41 18.33 -11.38 -1.40
CA VAL A 41 17.30 -12.30 -0.87
C VAL A 41 15.95 -11.63 -0.58
N GLU A 42 14.99 -11.86 -1.47
CA GLU A 42 13.61 -11.36 -1.49
C GLU A 42 12.96 -11.19 -0.10
N LYS A 43 13.25 -10.07 0.58
CA LYS A 43 12.35 -9.55 1.60
C LYS A 43 11.10 -9.16 0.84
N GLY A 44 10.00 -9.88 1.09
CA GLY A 44 8.75 -9.72 0.36
C GLY A 44 8.28 -8.26 0.27
N CYS A 45 7.29 -8.02 -0.59
CA CYS A 45 6.67 -6.70 -0.71
C CYS A 45 5.29 -6.71 -0.06
N PHE A 46 4.89 -5.57 0.50
CA PHE A 46 3.49 -5.26 0.73
C PHE A 46 2.98 -4.32 -0.37
N VAL A 47 1.67 -4.28 -0.54
CA VAL A 47 1.01 -3.51 -1.60
C VAL A 47 0.03 -2.55 -0.97
N VAL A 48 0.07 -1.31 -1.42
CA VAL A 48 -0.92 -0.29 -1.05
C VAL A 48 -1.51 0.33 -2.32
N TYR A 49 -2.73 0.80 -2.19
CA TYR A 49 -3.44 1.56 -3.20
C TYR A 49 -3.60 3.00 -2.72
N THR A 50 -3.51 3.94 -3.64
CA THR A 50 -3.73 5.37 -3.37
C THR A 50 -5.19 5.76 -3.59
N ALA A 51 -5.56 6.97 -3.19
CA ALA A 51 -6.89 7.54 -3.43
C ALA A 51 -7.25 7.60 -4.92
N ASP A 52 -6.26 7.81 -5.80
CA ASP A 52 -6.37 7.76 -7.26
C ASP A 52 -6.30 6.32 -7.83
N LYS A 53 -6.41 5.30 -6.97
CA LYS A 53 -6.46 3.87 -7.30
C LYS A 53 -5.20 3.34 -7.99
N ILE A 54 -4.07 4.00 -7.78
CA ILE A 54 -2.77 3.56 -8.28
C ILE A 54 -2.13 2.60 -7.27
N ARG A 55 -1.51 1.54 -7.80
CA ARG A 55 -0.91 0.47 -7.00
C ARG A 55 0.58 0.73 -6.78
N PHE A 56 1.00 0.75 -5.52
CA PHE A 56 2.41 0.82 -5.11
C PHE A 56 2.82 -0.47 -4.40
N ALA A 57 4.04 -0.94 -4.68
CA ALA A 57 4.62 -2.12 -4.03
C ALA A 57 5.87 -1.73 -3.25
N PHE A 58 5.79 -1.84 -1.94
CA PHE A 58 6.85 -1.44 -1.01
C PHE A 58 7.58 -2.67 -0.48
N PRO A 59 8.92 -2.66 -0.38
CA PRO A 59 9.64 -3.70 0.36
C PRO A 59 9.16 -3.76 1.82
N ILE A 60 9.05 -4.95 2.41
CA ILE A 60 8.69 -5.13 3.84
C ILE A 60 9.63 -4.36 4.77
N SER A 61 10.88 -4.09 4.36
CA SER A 61 11.80 -3.26 5.13
C SER A 61 11.32 -1.81 5.34
N TYR A 62 10.34 -1.33 4.57
CA TYR A 62 9.76 -0.01 4.78
C TYR A 62 8.83 0.03 6.00
N LEU A 63 8.35 -1.12 6.49
CA LEU A 63 7.51 -1.18 7.69
C LEU A 63 8.25 -0.78 8.97
N SER A 64 9.58 -0.68 8.95
CA SER A 64 10.37 -0.16 10.08
C SER A 64 10.54 1.36 10.06
N ASN A 65 10.06 2.06 9.03
CA ASN A 65 10.13 3.52 8.94
C ASN A 65 8.89 4.14 9.62
N SER A 66 9.10 5.12 10.51
CA SER A 66 8.03 5.74 11.29
C SER A 66 6.99 6.43 10.43
N VAL A 67 7.41 7.09 9.34
CA VAL A 67 6.48 7.75 8.41
C VAL A 67 5.57 6.73 7.75
N VAL A 68 6.11 5.59 7.32
CA VAL A 68 5.31 4.52 6.71
C VAL A 68 4.32 3.92 7.72
N GLN A 69 4.74 3.73 8.98
CA GLN A 69 3.84 3.26 10.04
C GLN A 69 2.71 4.25 10.30
N GLU A 70 3.02 5.55 10.35
CA GLU A 70 2.03 6.60 10.55
C GLU A 70 1.00 6.62 9.41
N LEU A 71 1.42 6.46 8.15
CA LEU A 71 0.52 6.37 7.00
C LEU A 71 -0.40 5.15 7.06
N LEU A 72 0.12 3.99 7.49
CA LEU A 72 -0.68 2.79 7.68
C LEU A 72 -1.69 2.95 8.82
N LYS A 73 -1.34 3.70 9.86
CA LYS A 73 -2.26 4.06 10.94
C LYS A 73 -3.39 4.96 10.44
N ILE A 74 -3.12 5.93 9.56
CA ILE A 74 -4.19 6.72 8.91
C ILE A 74 -5.11 5.81 8.12
N SER A 75 -4.53 4.90 7.34
CA SER A 75 -5.31 3.95 6.54
C SER A 75 -6.24 3.10 7.41
N GLU A 76 -5.76 2.64 8.56
CA GLU A 76 -6.56 1.92 9.54
C GLU A 76 -7.67 2.79 10.15
N GLU A 77 -7.39 4.05 10.47
CA GLU A 77 -8.38 4.98 11.04
C GLU A 77 -9.50 5.31 10.03
N ASP A 78 -9.16 5.54 8.77
CA ASP A 78 -10.11 5.96 7.72
C ASP A 78 -10.88 4.78 7.10
N PHE A 79 -10.21 3.64 6.91
CA PHE A 79 -10.76 2.49 6.19
C PHE A 79 -10.94 1.23 7.05
N GLY A 80 -10.43 1.23 8.28
CA GLY A 80 -10.38 0.06 9.13
C GLY A 80 -9.28 -0.94 8.73
N LEU A 81 -9.18 -2.02 9.48
CA LEU A 81 -8.34 -3.15 9.09
C LEU A 81 -8.98 -3.88 7.89
N PRO A 82 -8.23 -4.11 6.80
CA PRO A 82 -8.78 -4.80 5.65
C PRO A 82 -9.02 -6.28 5.97
N THR A 83 -10.27 -6.67 6.19
CA THR A 83 -10.67 -8.09 6.34
C THR A 83 -10.55 -8.81 5.00
N GLU A 84 -11.08 -8.20 3.93
CA GLU A 84 -10.90 -8.63 2.55
C GLU A 84 -10.69 -7.41 1.67
N GLY A 85 -9.49 -7.27 1.08
CA GLY A 85 -9.19 -6.17 0.18
C GLY A 85 -7.76 -5.62 0.31
N PRO A 86 -7.38 -4.68 -0.57
CA PRO A 86 -6.09 -4.03 -0.49
C PRO A 86 -6.04 -2.98 0.63
N ILE A 87 -4.85 -2.75 1.16
CA ILE A 87 -4.56 -1.57 2.01
C ILE A 87 -4.68 -0.33 1.14
N THR A 88 -5.55 0.62 1.51
CA THR A 88 -5.77 1.86 0.75
C THR A 88 -5.38 3.06 1.58
N LEU A 89 -4.47 3.88 1.05
CA LEU A 89 -4.00 5.11 1.69
C LEU A 89 -4.84 6.30 1.22
N PRO A 90 -5.19 7.24 2.12
CA PRO A 90 -5.92 8.47 1.78
C PRO A 90 -4.99 9.55 1.19
N PHE A 91 -3.99 9.12 0.40
CA PHE A 91 -3.01 9.98 -0.26
C PHE A 91 -2.97 9.67 -1.75
N ASP A 92 -2.61 10.67 -2.55
CA ASP A 92 -2.45 10.50 -3.99
C ASP A 92 -1.10 9.85 -4.35
N SER A 93 -0.98 9.44 -5.61
CA SER A 93 0.24 8.85 -6.13
C SER A 93 1.44 9.80 -6.13
N ALA A 94 1.22 11.11 -6.32
CA ALA A 94 2.28 12.11 -6.32
C ALA A 94 2.96 12.22 -4.95
N PHE A 95 2.17 12.23 -3.88
CA PHE A 95 2.68 12.22 -2.51
C PHE A 95 3.48 10.95 -2.21
N LEU A 96 2.96 9.77 -2.56
CA LEU A 96 3.70 8.52 -2.33
C LEU A 96 4.99 8.43 -3.14
N GLU A 97 4.99 8.92 -4.38
CA GLU A 97 6.22 8.99 -5.19
C GLU A 97 7.27 9.88 -4.53
N TYR A 98 6.86 11.05 -4.02
CA TYR A 98 7.74 11.95 -3.29
C TYR A 98 8.28 11.30 -2.01
N LEU A 99 7.41 10.66 -1.22
CA LEU A 99 7.77 9.95 -0.01
C LEU A 99 8.81 8.83 -0.26
N VAL A 100 8.61 8.04 -1.32
CA VAL A 100 9.56 6.97 -1.67
C VAL A 100 10.94 7.56 -1.95
N LYS A 101 11.02 8.66 -2.71
CA LYS A 101 12.29 9.33 -3.01
C LYS A 101 12.96 9.85 -1.74
N LEU A 102 12.18 10.39 -0.81
CA LEU A 102 12.62 10.84 0.52
C LEU A 102 13.22 9.70 1.35
N ILE A 103 12.51 8.57 1.45
CA ILE A 103 12.98 7.39 2.19
C ILE A 103 14.26 6.82 1.57
N GLN A 104 14.31 6.73 0.23
CA GLN A 104 15.49 6.22 -0.49
C GLN A 104 16.72 7.11 -0.30
N ARG A 105 16.53 8.43 -0.19
CA ARG A 105 17.62 9.39 0.05
C ARG A 105 18.09 9.42 1.50
N ARG A 106 17.41 8.72 2.41
CA ARG A 106 17.55 8.84 3.86
C ARG A 106 17.39 10.28 4.33
N MET A 107 16.15 10.64 4.65
CA MET A 107 15.85 11.89 5.32
C MET A 107 16.58 11.98 6.67
N ASP A 108 16.98 13.20 7.05
CA ASP A 108 17.51 13.49 8.38
C ASP A 108 16.40 13.36 9.44
N GLU A 109 16.80 13.22 10.70
CA GLU A 109 15.83 13.01 11.79
C GLU A 109 14.87 14.20 11.96
N ASP A 110 15.31 15.42 11.66
CA ASP A 110 14.49 16.61 11.86
C ASP A 110 13.45 16.74 10.74
N THR A 111 13.82 16.41 9.49
CA THR A 111 12.86 16.34 8.39
C THR A 111 11.87 15.19 8.55
N GLU A 112 12.29 14.04 9.08
CA GLU A 112 11.38 12.95 9.43
C GLU A 112 10.36 13.40 10.50
N LYS A 113 10.83 14.01 11.58
CA LYS A 113 9.96 14.55 12.64
C LYS A 113 9.02 15.62 12.10
N ALA A 114 9.51 16.55 11.30
CA ALA A 114 8.70 17.61 10.71
C ALA A 114 7.62 17.05 9.77
N LEU A 115 7.96 16.04 8.96
CA LEU A 115 7.01 15.36 8.09
C LEU A 115 5.93 14.63 8.91
N LEU A 116 6.32 13.89 9.95
CA LEU A 116 5.39 13.23 10.86
C LEU A 116 4.44 14.24 11.51
N LEU A 117 4.97 15.33 12.07
CA LEU A 117 4.18 16.41 12.67
C LEU A 117 3.21 17.02 11.66
N SER A 118 3.64 17.23 10.42
CA SER A 118 2.79 17.77 9.37
C SER A 118 1.65 16.80 9.00
N ILE A 119 1.94 15.51 8.92
CA ILE A 119 0.95 14.46 8.62
C ILE A 119 -0.06 14.36 9.77
N SER A 120 0.40 14.30 11.02
CA SER A 120 -0.46 14.23 12.20
C SER A 120 -1.27 15.52 12.37
N SER A 121 -0.69 16.70 12.12
CA SER A 121 -1.40 17.98 12.18
C SER A 121 -2.46 18.13 11.08
N ALA A 122 -2.21 17.60 9.88
CA ALA A 122 -3.22 17.60 8.83
C ALA A 122 -4.48 16.83 9.26
N ARG A 123 -4.34 15.79 10.10
CA ARG A 123 -5.49 15.07 10.68
C ARG A 123 -6.35 15.95 11.59
N CYS A 124 -5.73 16.85 12.36
CA CYS A 124 -6.45 17.74 13.28
C CYS A 124 -7.31 18.78 12.55
N SER A 125 -7.05 19.06 11.27
CA SER A 125 -7.85 20.03 10.51
C SER A 125 -9.15 19.44 9.95
N PHE A 126 -9.37 18.12 10.06
CA PHE A 126 -10.55 17.40 9.59
C PHE A 126 -11.45 16.86 10.70
N GLN A 127 -11.12 17.09 11.98
CA GLN A 127 -12.07 16.79 13.05
C GLN A 127 -13.19 17.84 13.04
N PRO A 128 -14.48 17.45 12.88
CA PRO A 128 -15.56 18.31 13.31
C PRO A 128 -15.36 18.55 14.80
N GLN A 129 -15.20 19.81 15.16
CA GLN A 129 -15.17 20.25 16.54
C GLN A 129 -16.53 19.88 17.16
N GLU A 130 -16.63 18.75 17.85
CA GLU A 130 -17.74 18.55 18.80
C GLU A 130 -17.58 19.63 19.87
N GLN A 131 -18.31 20.72 19.71
CA GLN A 131 -18.48 21.72 20.74
C GLN A 131 -19.12 21.04 21.94
N GLN A 132 -18.31 20.74 22.96
CA GLN A 132 -18.79 20.58 24.32
C GLN A 132 -19.53 21.87 24.71
N CYS A 133 -20.85 21.85 24.61
CA CYS A 133 -21.69 22.83 25.30
C CYS A 133 -21.72 22.46 26.78
N SER A 134 -20.65 22.81 27.51
CA SER A 134 -20.75 22.98 28.95
C SER A 134 -21.58 24.23 29.23
N THR A 135 -22.90 24.08 29.34
CA THR A 135 -23.71 25.05 30.09
C THR A 135 -24.14 24.38 31.38
N THR A 136 -23.28 24.47 32.39
CA THR A 136 -23.68 24.30 33.78
C THR A 136 -24.17 25.65 34.30
N GLN A 137 -25.20 25.60 35.18
CA GLN A 137 -25.83 26.70 35.95
C GLN A 137 -27.03 27.34 35.23
N GLN A 138 -28.26 27.38 35.75
CA GLN A 138 -28.85 27.20 37.08
C GLN A 138 -30.38 27.02 36.88
N LEU A 139 -31.07 26.22 37.70
CA LEU A 139 -32.39 26.65 38.18
C LEU A 139 -32.77 25.96 39.50
N LEU A 140 -32.93 26.80 40.52
CA LEU A 140 -33.53 26.52 41.82
C LEU A 140 -35.01 26.12 41.68
N VAL A 141 -35.45 25.28 42.62
CA VAL A 141 -36.71 25.34 43.40
C VAL A 141 -38.01 25.58 42.62
N PHE A 142 -38.87 24.56 42.61
CA PHE A 142 -40.18 24.58 43.31
C PHE A 142 -40.49 23.16 43.81
#